data_AF-A0A0R2ZHF8-F1
#
_entry.id   AF-A0A0R2ZHF8-F1
#
_cell.length_a   1.000
_cell.length_b   1.000
_cell.length_c   1.000
_cell.angle_alpha   90.00
_cell.angle_beta   90.00
_cell.angle_gamma   90.00
#
_symmetry.space_group_name_H-M   'P 1'
#
loop_
_entity.id
_entity.type
_entity.pdbx_description
1 polymer ?
#
loop_
_entity_poly.entity_id
_entity_poly.type
_entity_poly.pdbx_seq_one_letter_code
_entity_poly.pdbx_strand_id
1 'polypeptide(L)'
;MATYITVADVDAILGSAWAPDDKKARAVLQANAYLTSLNLAGVDMSAIPEEVKQAGAELAVVASQGKLYQQHTEGSLEAKTVKAGSVTTSKTFASIDTTKSSSLPDGVQFALGLLGPWRTSAFSFNVYR
;
A
#
# COMPACT_ATOMS: atom_id res chain seq x y z
N MET A 1 7.28 -15.78 3.94
CA MET A 1 6.69 -14.76 3.06
C MET A 1 6.29 -15.46 1.77
N ALA A 2 5.09 -15.20 1.28
CA ALA A 2 4.59 -15.77 0.05
C ALA A 2 5.13 -14.98 -1.15
N THR A 3 5.59 -15.67 -2.19
CA THR A 3 6.00 -15.03 -3.44
C THR A 3 4.79 -15.00 -4.37
N TYR A 4 4.12 -13.85 -4.44
CA TYR A 4 2.94 -13.70 -5.29
C TYR A 4 3.29 -13.25 -6.70
N ILE A 5 4.30 -12.38 -6.81
CA ILE A 5 4.76 -11.82 -8.08
C ILE A 5 6.30 -11.79 -8.13
N THR A 6 6.85 -11.93 -9.34
CA THR A 6 8.27 -11.72 -9.63
C THR A 6 8.48 -10.48 -10.49
N VAL A 7 9.71 -9.99 -10.60
CA VAL A 7 10.04 -8.86 -11.50
C VAL A 7 9.67 -9.18 -12.94
N ALA A 8 9.87 -10.43 -13.38
CA ALA A 8 9.51 -10.88 -14.72
C ALA A 8 7.99 -10.85 -14.95
N ASP A 9 7.18 -11.22 -13.95
CA ASP A 9 5.72 -11.13 -14.04
C ASP A 9 5.27 -9.67 -14.17
N VAL A 10 5.85 -8.76 -13.38
CA VAL A 10 5.53 -7.33 -13.44
C VAL A 10 5.97 -6.73 -14.78
N ASP A 11 7.15 -7.09 -15.28
CA ASP A 11 7.64 -6.68 -16.59
C ASP A 11 6.74 -7.22 -17.72
N ALA A 12 6.13 -8.41 -17.57
CA ALA A 12 5.19 -8.97 -18.53
C ALA A 12 3.82 -8.27 -18.51
N ILE A 13 3.34 -7.84 -17.34
CA ILE A 13 2.03 -7.18 -17.17
C ILE A 13 2.08 -5.70 -17.54
N LEU A 14 3.09 -4.97 -17.06
CA LEU A 14 3.19 -3.51 -17.15
C LEU A 14 4.28 -3.03 -18.13
N GLY A 15 5.12 -3.92 -18.64
CA GLY A 15 6.30 -3.59 -19.45
C GLY A 15 7.48 -3.14 -18.60
N SER A 16 8.71 -3.31 -19.08
CA SER A 16 9.95 -3.11 -18.30
C SER A 16 10.22 -1.68 -17.80
N ALA A 17 9.43 -0.70 -18.22
CA ALA A 17 9.59 0.72 -17.90
C ALA A 17 8.93 1.17 -16.56
N TRP A 18 8.26 0.25 -15.84
CA TRP A 18 7.52 0.57 -14.62
C TRP A 18 8.38 1.08 -13.45
N ALA A 19 9.67 0.72 -13.42
CA ALA A 19 10.61 1.17 -12.41
C ALA A 19 12.07 1.06 -12.90
N PRO A 20 12.99 1.87 -12.34
CA PRO A 20 14.42 1.68 -12.56
C PRO A 20 14.91 0.36 -11.96
N ASP A 21 15.81 -0.32 -12.67
CA ASP A 21 16.25 -1.71 -12.38
C ASP A 21 16.74 -1.91 -10.93
N ASP A 22 17.49 -0.95 -10.41
CA ASP A 22 18.01 -0.95 -9.03
C ASP A 22 16.90 -1.02 -7.96
N LYS A 23 15.71 -0.50 -8.28
CA LYS A 23 14.55 -0.47 -7.36
C LYS A 23 13.57 -1.62 -7.60
N LYS A 24 13.64 -2.32 -8.73
CA LYS A 24 12.67 -3.38 -9.07
C LYS A 24 12.63 -4.49 -8.04
N ALA A 25 13.79 -5.02 -7.65
CA ALA A 25 13.89 -6.09 -6.67
C ALA A 25 13.32 -5.69 -5.29
N ARG A 26 13.65 -4.48 -4.84
CA ARG A 26 13.14 -3.90 -3.58
C ARG A 26 11.62 -3.67 -3.64
N ALA A 27 11.11 -3.15 -4.75
CA ALA A 27 9.70 -2.86 -4.94
C ALA A 27 8.84 -4.13 -4.98
N VAL A 28 9.28 -5.17 -5.69
CA VAL A 28 8.60 -6.48 -5.71
C VAL A 28 8.61 -7.14 -4.33
N LEU A 29 9.73 -7.04 -3.60
CA LEU A 29 9.81 -7.55 -2.22
C LEU A 29 8.78 -6.85 -1.32
N GLN A 30 8.67 -5.53 -1.42
CA GLN A 30 7.71 -4.72 -0.69
C GLN A 30 6.25 -5.07 -1.04
N ALA A 31 5.94 -5.24 -2.33
CA ALA A 31 4.62 -5.67 -2.77
C ALA A 31 4.24 -7.07 -2.23
N ASN A 32 5.15 -8.04 -2.31
CA ASN A 32 4.94 -9.39 -1.77
C ASN A 32 4.77 -9.39 -0.25
N ALA A 33 5.52 -8.56 0.48
CA ALA A 33 5.36 -8.38 1.91
C ALA A 33 3.97 -7.78 2.25
N TYR A 34 3.52 -6.79 1.48
CA TYR A 34 2.20 -6.19 1.64
C TYR A 34 1.08 -7.20 1.38
N LEU A 35 1.13 -7.94 0.28
CA LEU A 35 0.16 -9.01 -0.03
C LEU A 35 0.13 -10.09 1.06
N THR A 36 1.30 -10.49 1.57
CA THR A 36 1.39 -11.45 2.70
C THR A 36 0.70 -10.89 3.95
N SER A 37 0.83 -9.58 4.22
CA SER A 37 0.19 -8.94 5.38
C SER A 37 -1.34 -8.87 5.28
N LEU A 38 -1.89 -8.88 4.07
CA LEU A 38 -3.34 -8.85 3.84
C LEU A 38 -4.05 -10.17 4.16
N ASN A 39 -3.30 -11.25 4.47
CA ASN A 39 -3.84 -12.57 4.77
C ASN A 39 -4.92 -12.99 3.77
N LEU A 40 -4.54 -13.04 2.49
CA LEU A 40 -5.43 -13.44 1.41
C LEU A 40 -5.86 -14.90 1.60
N ALA A 41 -7.15 -15.17 1.60
CA ALA A 41 -7.73 -16.51 1.68
C ALA A 41 -8.05 -17.05 0.29
N GLY A 42 -7.81 -18.35 0.09
CA GLY A 42 -8.17 -19.04 -1.15
C GLY A 42 -7.23 -18.81 -2.33
N VAL A 43 -6.15 -18.04 -2.17
CA VAL A 43 -5.13 -17.89 -3.22
C VAL A 43 -4.31 -19.18 -3.31
N ASP A 44 -4.47 -19.88 -4.43
CA ASP A 44 -3.61 -21.01 -4.74
C ASP A 44 -2.23 -20.51 -5.17
N MET A 45 -1.20 -20.90 -4.43
CA MET A 45 0.19 -20.53 -4.74
C MET A 45 0.72 -21.19 -6.02
N SER A 46 0.10 -22.29 -6.46
CA SER A 46 0.48 -22.98 -7.70
C SER A 46 -0.13 -22.32 -8.95
N ALA A 47 -1.26 -21.62 -8.79
CA ALA A 47 -1.97 -20.95 -9.86
C ALA A 47 -2.53 -19.61 -9.36
N ILE A 48 -1.62 -18.64 -9.17
CA ILE A 48 -1.99 -17.32 -8.68
C ILE A 48 -2.91 -16.63 -9.70
N PRO A 49 -4.12 -16.21 -9.29
CA PRO A 49 -5.07 -15.51 -10.15
C PRO A 49 -4.46 -14.25 -10.77
N GLU A 50 -4.88 -13.92 -11.99
CA GLU A 50 -4.37 -12.73 -12.69
C GLU A 50 -4.66 -11.44 -11.92
N GLU A 51 -5.79 -11.36 -11.21
CA GLU A 51 -6.17 -10.20 -10.41
C GLU A 51 -5.20 -9.98 -9.25
N VAL A 52 -4.72 -11.06 -8.62
CA VAL A 52 -3.72 -11.00 -7.54
C VAL A 52 -2.37 -10.59 -8.10
N LYS A 53 -2.00 -11.07 -9.29
CA LYS A 53 -0.76 -10.67 -9.97
C LYS A 53 -0.80 -9.19 -10.38
N GLN A 54 -1.92 -8.74 -10.93
CA GLN A 54 -2.12 -7.35 -11.32
C GLN A 54 -2.11 -6.42 -10.10
N ALA A 55 -2.80 -6.80 -9.01
CA ALA A 55 -2.72 -6.06 -7.76
C ALA A 55 -1.28 -5.98 -7.23
N GLY A 56 -0.52 -7.07 -7.28
CA GLY A 56 0.90 -7.08 -6.92
C GLY A 56 1.75 -6.16 -7.80
N ALA A 57 1.51 -6.13 -9.10
CA ALA A 57 2.22 -5.28 -10.05
C ALA A 57 1.99 -3.79 -9.76
N GLU A 58 0.74 -3.39 -9.51
CA GLU A 58 0.38 -2.03 -9.12
C GLU A 58 1.02 -1.62 -7.79
N LEU A 59 1.00 -2.52 -6.79
CA LEU A 59 1.70 -2.29 -5.52
C LEU A 59 3.21 -2.15 -5.72
N ALA A 60 3.82 -2.89 -6.64
CA ALA A 60 5.24 -2.77 -6.96
C ALA A 60 5.55 -1.40 -7.59
N VAL A 61 4.70 -0.86 -8.46
CA VAL A 61 4.85 0.50 -9.00
C VAL A 61 4.80 1.54 -7.88
N VAL A 62 3.83 1.43 -6.97
CA VAL A 62 3.73 2.37 -5.84
C VAL A 62 4.91 2.22 -4.88
N ALA A 63 5.43 1.00 -4.71
CA ALA A 63 6.62 0.70 -3.93
C ALA A 63 7.89 1.28 -4.55
N SER A 64 8.04 1.23 -5.88
CA SER A 64 9.20 1.80 -6.58
C SER A 64 9.26 3.32 -6.45
N GLN A 65 8.10 3.96 -6.31
CA GLN A 65 7.94 5.38 -6.00
C GLN A 65 8.18 5.71 -4.51
N GLY A 66 8.35 4.70 -3.66
CA GLY A 66 8.55 4.87 -2.20
C GLY A 66 7.27 5.25 -1.44
N LYS A 67 6.10 5.13 -2.06
CA LYS A 67 4.81 5.57 -1.50
C LYS A 67 4.03 4.46 -0.81
N LEU A 68 4.38 3.18 -1.05
CA LEU A 68 3.60 2.03 -0.56
C LEU A 68 3.54 1.94 0.97
N TYR A 69 4.67 2.20 1.63
CA TYR A 69 4.79 2.19 3.09
C TYR A 69 4.98 3.59 3.67
N GLN A 70 4.71 4.63 2.88
CA GLN A 70 4.80 5.98 3.38
C GLN A 70 3.69 6.12 4.44
N GLN A 71 4.08 6.17 5.71
CA GLN A 71 3.17 6.60 6.75
C GLN A 71 2.63 7.95 6.28
N HIS A 72 1.31 8.05 6.14
CA HIS A 72 0.66 9.35 6.15
C HIS A 72 0.85 9.88 7.57
N THR A 73 2.03 10.44 7.82
CA THR A 73 2.32 11.21 9.01
C THR A 73 1.39 12.41 8.90
N GLU A 74 0.28 12.33 9.62
CA GLU A 74 -0.58 13.47 9.86
C GLU A 74 0.29 14.64 10.33
N GLY A 75 0.10 15.79 9.69
CA GLY A 75 0.73 17.03 10.10
C GLY A 75 2.12 17.24 9.52
N SER A 76 2.14 17.92 8.38
CA SER A 76 3.22 18.86 8.10
C SER A 76 3.33 19.80 9.29
N LEU A 77 4.26 19.53 10.21
CA LEU A 77 4.69 20.47 11.23
C LEU A 77 5.64 21.47 10.55
N GLU A 78 5.11 22.27 9.61
CA GLU A 78 5.75 23.49 9.14
C GLU A 78 5.66 24.54 10.26
N ALA A 79 6.40 24.31 11.35
CA ALA A 79 6.55 25.28 12.42
C ALA A 79 7.59 26.34 11.99
N LYS A 80 7.13 27.35 11.24
CA LYS A 80 7.92 28.57 11.01
C LYS A 80 8.00 29.34 12.33
N THR A 81 9.08 29.11 13.09
CA THR A 81 9.35 29.80 14.36
C THR A 81 9.69 31.26 14.08
N VAL A 82 8.86 32.19 14.53
CA VAL A 82 9.17 33.63 14.53
C VAL A 82 9.44 34.05 15.98
N LYS A 83 10.68 34.47 16.27
CA LYS A 83 11.05 35.06 17.56
C LYS A 83 10.42 36.46 17.67
N ALA A 84 9.42 36.62 18.53
CA ALA A 84 9.06 37.91 19.13
C ALA A 84 8.31 37.64 20.44
N GLY A 85 8.62 38.41 21.48
CA GLY A 85 8.30 38.09 22.86
C GLY A 85 6.81 38.19 23.24
N SER A 86 6.59 37.81 24.50
CA SER A 86 5.36 37.99 25.28
C SER A 86 4.20 37.02 24.99
N VAL A 87 4.08 36.06 25.91
CA VAL A 87 2.85 35.48 26.49
C VAL A 87 1.95 34.58 25.64
N THR A 88 1.51 33.52 26.32
CA THR A 88 0.27 32.75 26.17
C THR A 88 0.36 31.49 25.31
N THR A 89 0.67 30.37 25.98
CA THR A 89 0.36 29.04 25.46
C THR A 89 -1.14 28.80 25.57
N SER A 90 -1.88 29.01 24.49
CA SER A 90 -3.17 28.37 24.30
C SER A 90 -3.00 27.27 23.26
N LYS A 91 -3.06 26.01 23.72
CA LYS A 91 -3.04 24.82 22.88
C LYS A 91 -4.40 24.72 22.18
N THR A 92 -4.54 25.36 21.03
CA THR A 92 -5.62 25.03 20.11
C THR A 92 -5.21 23.74 19.41
N PHE A 93 -5.72 22.61 19.89
CA PHE A 93 -5.78 21.40 19.08
C PHE A 93 -6.59 21.78 17.84
N ALA A 94 -5.92 21.90 16.69
CA ALA A 94 -6.64 21.92 15.43
C ALA A 94 -7.51 20.67 15.44
N SER A 95 -8.82 20.88 15.41
CA SER A 95 -9.83 19.84 15.34
C SER A 95 -9.31 18.76 14.42
N ILE A 96 -9.16 17.54 14.94
CA ILE A 96 -8.89 16.36 14.13
C ILE A 96 -10.01 16.33 13.12
N ASP A 97 -9.73 16.85 11.92
CA ASP A 97 -10.65 16.86 10.83
C ASP A 97 -10.67 15.43 10.32
N THR A 98 -11.52 14.61 10.95
CA THR A 98 -11.72 13.19 10.63
C THR A 98 -12.19 12.98 9.18
N THR A 99 -12.36 14.04 8.40
CA THR A 99 -12.68 14.03 6.97
C THR A 99 -11.45 14.05 6.07
N LYS A 100 -10.24 14.31 6.59
CA LYS A 100 -9.00 14.03 5.86
C LYS A 100 -8.71 12.55 5.94
N SER A 101 -9.53 11.77 5.23
CA SER A 101 -9.13 10.46 4.75
C SER A 101 -7.75 10.64 4.12
N SER A 102 -6.75 10.10 4.80
CA SER A 102 -5.43 9.83 4.25
C SER A 102 -5.66 8.90 3.06
N SER A 103 -6.03 9.48 1.91
CA SER A 103 -6.38 8.77 0.70
C SER A 103 -5.12 8.00 0.30
N LEU A 104 -5.18 6.67 0.42
CA LEU A 104 -4.11 5.78 -0.01
C LEU A 104 -3.73 6.14 -1.46
N PRO A 105 -2.48 5.93 -1.89
CA PRO A 105 -2.11 6.14 -3.28
C PRO A 105 -3.07 5.39 -4.23
N ASP A 106 -3.42 6.00 -5.36
CA ASP A 106 -4.41 5.46 -6.32
C ASP A 106 -4.14 3.99 -6.70
N GLY A 107 -2.89 3.65 -7.00
CA GLY A 107 -2.48 2.26 -7.29
C GLY A 107 -2.69 1.28 -6.13
N VAL A 108 -2.62 1.75 -4.87
CA VAL A 108 -2.94 0.91 -3.70
C VAL A 108 -4.45 0.72 -3.60
N GLN A 109 -5.25 1.76 -3.85
CA GLN A 109 -6.72 1.63 -3.82
C GLN A 109 -7.22 0.68 -4.91
N PHE A 110 -6.68 0.82 -6.12
CA PHE A 110 -6.98 -0.07 -7.24
C PHE A 110 -6.58 -1.52 -6.93
N ALA A 111 -5.37 -1.75 -6.43
CA ALA A 111 -4.92 -3.07 -6.00
C ALA A 111 -5.82 -3.66 -4.90
N LEU A 112 -6.24 -2.87 -3.92
CA LEU A 112 -7.16 -3.32 -2.87
C LEU A 112 -8.56 -3.64 -3.40
N GLY A 113 -9.03 -2.93 -4.43
CA GLY A 113 -10.27 -3.24 -5.13
C GLY A 113 -10.22 -4.61 -5.81
N LEU A 114 -9.11 -4.91 -6.50
CA LEU A 114 -8.89 -6.22 -7.14
C LEU A 114 -8.80 -7.35 -6.12
N LEU A 115 -8.20 -7.09 -4.95
CA LEU A 115 -8.04 -8.08 -3.89
C LEU A 115 -9.31 -8.28 -3.03
N GLY A 116 -10.38 -7.52 -3.26
CA GLY A 116 -11.63 -7.59 -2.51
C GLY A 116 -12.16 -9.02 -2.30
N PRO A 117 -12.27 -9.86 -3.35
CA PRO A 117 -12.75 -11.24 -3.23
C PRO A 117 -11.82 -12.18 -2.45
N TRP A 118 -10.53 -11.88 -2.43
CA TRP A 118 -9.47 -12.71 -1.84
C TRP A 118 -9.18 -12.35 -0.39
N ARG A 119 -9.69 -11.20 0.09
CA ARG A 119 -9.51 -10.78 1.47
C ARG A 119 -10.39 -11.61 2.38
N THR A 120 -9.77 -12.21 3.40
CA THR A 120 -10.51 -12.88 4.47
C THR A 120 -11.41 -11.85 5.15
N SER A 121 -12.73 -12.00 5.00
CA SER A 121 -13.68 -11.18 5.73
C SER A 121 -13.73 -11.67 7.17
N ALA A 122 -13.78 -10.77 8.15
CA ALA A 122 -13.97 -11.15 9.55
C ALA A 122 -15.27 -11.93 9.78
N PHE A 123 -16.22 -11.86 8.83
CA PHE A 123 -17.50 -12.55 8.86
C PHE A 123 -17.58 -13.79 7.95
N SER A 124 -16.54 -14.10 7.18
CA SER A 124 -16.53 -15.32 6.36
C SER A 124 -16.04 -16.51 7.19
N PHE A 125 -16.93 -17.47 7.48
CA PHE A 125 -16.57 -18.75 8.07
C PHE A 125 -16.54 -19.82 6.97
N ASN A 126 -15.49 -20.62 6.95
CA ASN A 126 -15.33 -21.68 5.97
C ASN A 126 -16.22 -22.86 6.36
N VAL A 127 -17.35 -23.05 5.67
CA VAL A 127 -18.20 -24.23 5.87
C VAL A 127 -17.55 -25.40 5.16
N TYR A 128 -16.71 -26.15 5.88
CA TYR A 128 -16.27 -27.46 5.41
C TYR A 128 -17.49 -28.38 5.36
N ARG A 129 -17.84 -28.83 4.15
CA ARG A 129 -18.78 -29.95 3.91
C ARG A 129 -18.02 -31.24 3.72
#